data_AF-A0A7J4MJ95-F1
#
_entry.id   AF-A0A7J4MJ95-F1
#
_cell.length_a   1.000
_cell.length_b   1.000
_cell.length_c   1.000
_cell.angle_alpha   90.00
_cell.angle_beta   90.00
_cell.angle_gamma   90.00
#
_symmetry.space_group_name_H-M   'P 1'
#
loop_
_entity.id
_entity.type
_entity.pdbx_description
1 polymer ?
#
loop_
_entity_poly.entity_id
_entity_poly.type
_entity_poly.pdbx_seq_one_letter_code
_entity_poly.pdbx_strand_id
1 'polypeptide(L)'
;MWKPILVYAAIFLTLFIAHIIAAANDFDMLFRVIATIITIQTMFAGLVLHLLDGDVRHARLPVIALSVGLGWAYAGMQMEWNILLWVVGAILLQYGTEKGLKYNRPAHAHDG
;
A
#
# COMPACT_ATOMS: atom_id res chain seq x y z
N MET A 1 -8.38 16.51 -3.11
CA MET A 1 -7.47 16.50 -4.29
C MET A 1 -7.39 15.07 -4.82
N TRP A 2 -7.93 14.79 -6.03
CA TRP A 2 -8.10 13.41 -6.54
C TRP A 2 -6.94 12.94 -7.43
N LYS A 3 -6.17 13.89 -7.99
CA LYS A 3 -4.98 13.63 -8.82
C LYS A 3 -3.99 12.63 -8.17
N PRO A 4 -3.61 12.76 -6.90
CA PRO A 4 -2.62 11.85 -6.32
C PRO A 4 -3.14 10.42 -6.10
N ILE A 5 -4.42 10.28 -5.78
CA ILE A 5 -5.08 8.97 -5.67
C ILE A 5 -5.13 8.28 -7.05
N LEU A 6 -5.44 9.04 -8.11
CA LEU A 6 -5.46 8.51 -9.48
C LEU A 6 -4.07 8.07 -9.96
N VAL A 7 -3.03 8.84 -9.66
CA VAL A 7 -1.64 8.47 -10.01
C VAL A 7 -1.23 7.19 -9.28
N TYR A 8 -1.51 7.10 -7.98
CA TYR A 8 -1.23 5.88 -7.21
C TYR A 8 -1.99 4.67 -7.77
N ALA A 9 -3.29 4.81 -8.03
CA ALA A 9 -4.13 3.75 -8.58
C ALA A 9 -3.65 3.31 -9.97
N ALA A 10 -3.26 4.24 -10.84
CA ALA A 10 -2.74 3.93 -12.17
C ALA A 10 -1.41 3.16 -12.11
N ILE A 11 -0.48 3.58 -11.24
CA ILE A 11 0.79 2.88 -11.05
C ILE A 11 0.55 1.48 -10.50
N PHE A 12 -0.31 1.37 -9.47
CA PHE A 12 -0.67 0.10 -8.86
C PHE A 12 -1.30 -0.85 -9.89
N LEU A 13 -2.26 -0.37 -10.68
CA LEU A 13 -2.91 -1.15 -11.73
C LEU A 13 -1.90 -1.62 -12.80
N THR A 14 -0.98 -0.74 -13.20
CA THR A 14 0.06 -1.08 -14.19
C THR A 14 0.98 -2.19 -13.65
N LEU A 15 1.43 -2.08 -12.40
CA LEU A 15 2.24 -3.11 -11.76
C LEU A 15 1.45 -4.41 -11.59
N PHE A 16 0.18 -4.34 -11.24
CA PHE A 16 -0.68 -5.52 -11.08
C PHE A 16 -0.91 -6.25 -12.40
N ILE A 17 -1.13 -5.53 -13.50
CA ILE A 17 -1.20 -6.14 -14.85
C ILE A 17 0.15 -6.76 -15.21
N ALA A 18 1.26 -6.07 -14.95
CA ALA A 18 2.60 -6.61 -15.19
C ALA A 18 2.87 -7.88 -14.36
N HIS A 19 2.33 -7.97 -13.14
CA HIS A 19 2.40 -9.16 -12.29
C HIS A 19 1.66 -10.35 -12.90
N ILE A 20 0.43 -10.13 -13.41
CA ILE A 20 -0.35 -11.17 -14.10
C ILE A 20 0.37 -11.65 -15.36
N ILE A 21 0.91 -10.72 -16.17
CA ILE A 21 1.65 -11.07 -17.39
C ILE A 21 2.92 -11.85 -17.04
N ALA A 22 3.66 -11.43 -16.01
CA ALA A 22 4.87 -12.13 -15.57
C ALA A 22 4.56 -13.56 -15.08
N ALA A 23 3.46 -13.74 -14.34
CA ALA A 23 2.98 -15.06 -13.92
C ALA A 23 2.54 -15.91 -15.13
N ALA A 24 1.88 -15.32 -16.12
CA ALA A 24 1.41 -16.04 -17.31
C ALA A 24 2.52 -16.47 -18.28
N ASN A 25 3.72 -15.87 -18.19
CA ASN A 25 4.88 -16.20 -19.02
C ASN A 25 5.97 -16.97 -18.24
N ASP A 26 5.67 -17.46 -17.02
CA ASP A 26 6.62 -18.18 -16.14
C ASP A 26 7.92 -17.41 -15.84
N PHE A 27 7.87 -16.07 -15.84
CA PHE A 27 9.03 -15.24 -15.50
C PHE A 27 9.18 -15.09 -13.98
N ASP A 28 9.59 -16.16 -13.30
CA ASP A 28 9.70 -16.27 -11.83
C ASP A 28 10.42 -15.09 -11.16
N MET A 29 11.55 -14.65 -11.73
CA MET A 29 12.33 -13.55 -11.17
C MET A 29 11.57 -12.21 -11.30
N LEU A 30 10.99 -11.94 -12.46
CA LEU A 30 10.22 -10.71 -12.71
C LEU A 30 8.96 -10.68 -11.84
N PHE A 31 8.27 -11.82 -11.74
CA PHE A 31 7.11 -12.02 -10.89
C PHE A 31 7.42 -11.67 -9.43
N ARG A 32 8.50 -12.23 -8.87
CA ARG A 32 8.92 -11.95 -7.49
C ARG A 32 9.28 -10.49 -7.26
N VAL A 33 9.98 -9.86 -8.21
CA VAL A 33 10.34 -8.44 -8.11
C VAL A 33 9.08 -7.57 -8.10
N ILE A 34 8.16 -7.77 -9.05
CA ILE A 34 6.92 -7.00 -9.12
C ILE A 34 6.05 -7.24 -7.87
N ALA A 35 5.92 -8.49 -7.43
CA ALA A 35 5.16 -8.83 -6.22
C ALA A 35 5.73 -8.13 -4.97
N THR A 36 7.06 -8.05 -4.86
CA THR A 36 7.74 -7.33 -3.77
C THR A 36 7.45 -5.83 -3.84
N ILE A 37 7.50 -5.22 -5.04
CA ILE A 37 7.20 -3.79 -5.23
C ILE A 37 5.74 -3.48 -4.87
N ILE A 38 4.79 -4.30 -5.32
CA ILE A 38 3.36 -4.16 -4.98
C ILE A 38 3.14 -4.26 -3.47
N THR A 39 3.84 -5.19 -2.82
CA THR A 39 3.79 -5.37 -1.37
C THR A 39 4.31 -4.14 -0.62
N ILE A 40 5.43 -3.57 -1.07
CA ILE A 40 5.96 -2.33 -0.49
C ILE A 40 4.96 -1.18 -0.71
N GLN A 41 4.41 -1.03 -1.92
CA GLN A 41 3.44 0.03 -2.19
C GLN A 41 2.19 -0.07 -1.31
N THR A 42 1.68 -1.27 -1.10
CA THR A 42 0.49 -1.50 -0.27
C THR A 42 0.74 -1.28 1.21
N MET A 43 1.88 -1.75 1.73
CA MET A 43 2.30 -1.51 3.12
C MET A 43 2.50 -0.01 3.41
N PHE A 44 3.00 0.74 2.42
CA PHE A 44 3.31 2.17 2.55
C PHE A 44 2.34 3.09 1.80
N ALA A 45 1.12 2.63 1.48
CA ALA A 45 0.17 3.39 0.66
C ALA A 45 -0.16 4.77 1.26
N GLY A 46 -0.29 4.85 2.60
CA GLY A 46 -0.50 6.11 3.30
C GLY A 46 0.67 7.10 3.15
N LEU A 47 1.90 6.60 3.11
CA LEU A 47 3.11 7.42 2.96
C LEU A 47 3.25 7.91 1.53
N VAL A 48 2.96 7.05 0.56
CA VAL A 48 2.95 7.41 -0.86
C VAL A 48 1.88 8.46 -1.14
N LEU A 49 0.65 8.30 -0.62
CA LEU A 49 -0.38 9.33 -0.75
C LEU A 49 0.03 10.66 -0.10
N HIS A 50 0.72 10.62 1.04
CA HIS A 50 1.23 11.84 1.67
C HIS A 50 2.29 12.55 0.81
N LEU A 51 3.27 11.81 0.28
CA LEU A 51 4.30 12.36 -0.61
C LEU A 51 3.71 13.01 -1.86
N LEU A 52 2.55 12.53 -2.30
CA LEU A 52 1.80 13.05 -3.43
C LEU A 52 0.81 14.18 -3.04
N ASP A 53 0.91 14.72 -1.82
CA ASP A 53 0.05 15.79 -1.28
C ASP A 53 -1.45 15.41 -1.22
N GLY A 54 -1.71 14.10 -1.03
CA GLY A 54 -3.03 13.52 -0.83
C GLY A 54 -3.38 13.33 0.65
N ASP A 55 -4.68 13.25 0.95
CA ASP A 55 -5.14 12.96 2.30
C ASP A 55 -4.97 11.46 2.61
N VAL A 56 -4.08 11.18 3.56
CA VAL A 56 -3.69 9.86 4.08
C VAL A 56 -4.89 9.01 4.53
N ARG A 57 -5.99 9.63 4.97
CA ARG A 57 -7.19 8.91 5.42
C ARG A 57 -7.84 8.08 4.32
N HIS A 58 -7.67 8.47 3.05
CA HIS A 58 -8.21 7.73 1.91
C HIS A 58 -7.49 6.39 1.69
N ALA A 59 -6.30 6.19 2.25
CA ALA A 59 -5.58 4.91 2.19
C ALA A 59 -6.06 3.87 3.22
N ARG A 60 -6.89 4.23 4.22
CA ARG A 60 -7.31 3.28 5.27
C ARG A 60 -8.02 2.04 4.73
N LEU A 61 -9.01 2.25 3.86
CA LEU A 61 -9.77 1.16 3.24
C LEU A 61 -8.91 0.35 2.25
N PRO A 62 -8.18 0.98 1.30
CA PRO A 62 -7.28 0.29 0.40
C PRO A 62 -6.21 -0.55 1.11
N VAL A 63 -5.57 -0.02 2.15
CA VAL A 63 -4.51 -0.74 2.88
C VAL A 63 -5.04 -2.03 3.49
N ILE A 64 -6.21 -1.99 4.12
CA ILE A 64 -6.81 -3.18 4.73
C ILE A 64 -7.17 -4.20 3.64
N ALA A 65 -7.92 -3.77 2.62
CA ALA A 65 -8.37 -4.65 1.55
C ALA A 65 -7.19 -5.30 0.79
N LEU A 66 -6.19 -4.51 0.43
CA LEU A 66 -5.01 -4.98 -0.30
C LEU A 66 -4.11 -5.87 0.56
N SER A 67 -3.97 -5.57 1.87
CA SER A 67 -3.17 -6.40 2.78
C SER A 67 -3.81 -7.75 3.06
N VAL A 68 -5.16 -7.82 3.14
CA VAL A 68 -5.89 -9.10 3.24
C VAL A 68 -5.65 -9.92 1.96
N GLY A 69 -5.81 -9.29 0.79
CA GLY A 69 -5.62 -9.97 -0.49
C GLY A 69 -4.18 -10.48 -0.69
N LEU A 70 -3.18 -9.68 -0.35
CA LEU A 70 -1.77 -10.07 -0.41
C LEU A 70 -1.44 -11.17 0.60
N GLY A 71 -1.87 -11.02 1.85
CA GLY A 71 -1.66 -12.05 2.87
C GLY A 71 -2.26 -13.40 2.45
N TRP A 72 -3.46 -13.39 1.88
CA TRP A 72 -4.11 -14.59 1.35
C TRP A 72 -3.38 -15.19 0.14
N ALA A 73 -2.93 -14.34 -0.79
CA ALA A 73 -2.15 -14.80 -1.94
C ALA A 73 -0.83 -15.46 -1.50
N TYR A 74 -0.13 -14.89 -0.51
CA TYR A 74 1.12 -15.46 0.01
C TYR A 74 0.91 -16.69 0.90
N ALA A 75 -0.25 -16.83 1.54
CA ALA A 75 -0.63 -18.03 2.29
C ALA A 75 -1.09 -19.20 1.38
N GLY A 76 -0.77 -19.15 0.08
CA GLY A 76 -1.18 -20.18 -0.87
C GLY A 76 -2.71 -20.31 -1.00
N MET A 77 -3.44 -19.20 -0.85
CA MET A 77 -4.91 -19.16 -0.91
C MET A 77 -5.61 -19.92 0.23
N GLN A 78 -4.89 -20.22 1.30
CA GLN A 78 -5.46 -20.83 2.51
C GLN A 78 -5.71 -19.79 3.58
N MET A 79 -6.72 -20.03 4.43
CA MET A 79 -7.00 -19.15 5.56
C MET A 79 -6.01 -19.46 6.69
N GLU A 80 -4.89 -18.75 6.72
CA GLU A 80 -3.89 -18.85 7.79
C GLU A 80 -3.94 -17.67 8.76
N TRP A 81 -3.59 -17.93 10.03
CA TRP A 81 -3.43 -16.91 11.06
C TRP A 81 -2.37 -15.85 10.72
N ASN A 82 -1.39 -16.19 9.87
CA ASN A 82 -0.37 -15.27 9.38
C ASN A 82 -0.98 -14.08 8.60
N ILE A 83 -2.11 -14.28 7.94
CA ILE A 83 -2.83 -13.22 7.21
C ILE A 83 -3.29 -12.12 8.17
N LEU A 84 -3.80 -12.50 9.35
CA LEU A 84 -4.24 -11.54 10.37
C LEU A 84 -3.07 -10.72 10.91
N LEU A 85 -1.93 -11.37 11.19
CA LEU A 85 -0.72 -10.66 11.62
C LEU A 85 -0.25 -9.66 10.55
N TRP A 86 -0.32 -10.05 9.27
CA TRP A 86 0.02 -9.19 8.14
C TRP A 86 -0.87 -7.94 8.07
N VAL A 87 -2.18 -8.14 8.17
CA VAL A 87 -3.18 -7.06 8.13
C VAL A 87 -3.04 -6.12 9.32
N VAL A 88 -2.82 -6.66 10.52
CA VAL A 88 -2.56 -5.85 11.73
C VAL A 88 -1.29 -5.02 11.55
N GLY A 89 -0.21 -5.61 11.03
CA GLY A 89 1.02 -4.88 10.71
C GLY A 89 0.78 -3.73 9.73
N ALA A 90 0.00 -3.96 8.67
CA ALA A 90 -0.37 -2.93 7.70
C ALA A 90 -1.16 -1.78 8.33
N ILE A 91 -2.12 -2.10 9.20
CA ILE A 91 -2.92 -1.11 9.93
C ILE A 91 -2.02 -0.28 10.85
N LEU A 92 -1.08 -0.91 11.56
CA LEU A 92 -0.14 -0.23 12.43
C LEU A 92 0.79 0.71 11.63
N LEU A 93 1.26 0.30 10.45
CA LEU A 93 2.05 1.15 9.55
C LEU A 93 1.25 2.35 9.04
N GLN A 94 0.00 2.12 8.62
CA GLN A 94 -0.90 3.18 8.19
C GLN A 94 -1.18 4.17 9.34
N TYR A 95 -1.45 3.66 10.54
CA TYR A 95 -1.68 4.48 11.72
C TYR A 95 -0.43 5.24 12.16
N GLY A 96 0.73 4.59 12.11
CA GLY A 96 2.03 5.20 12.35
C GLY A 96 2.33 6.31 11.35
N THR A 97 1.97 6.12 10.09
CA THR A 97 2.10 7.14 9.04
C THR A 97 1.16 8.32 9.31
N GLU A 98 -0.10 8.06 9.64
CA GLU A 98 -1.06 9.12 9.99
C GLU A 98 -0.62 9.92 11.22
N LYS A 99 -0.12 9.27 12.28
CA LYS A 99 0.37 9.96 13.48
C LYS A 99 1.72 10.64 13.25
N GLY A 100 2.68 9.94 12.65
CA GLY A 100 4.02 10.45 12.38
C GLY A 100 3.99 11.72 11.53
N LEU A 101 3.12 11.76 10.52
CA LEU A 101 2.91 12.94 9.69
C LEU A 101 2.13 14.05 10.40
N LYS A 102 1.22 13.71 11.32
CA LYS A 102 0.52 14.70 12.16
C LYS A 102 1.49 15.47 13.08
N TYR A 103 2.58 14.83 13.52
CA TYR A 103 3.62 15.45 14.34
C TYR A 103 4.75 16.13 13.54
N ASN A 104 4.85 15.88 12.23
CA ASN A 104 5.81 16.54 11.35
C ASN A 104 5.26 17.82 10.69
N ARG A 105 4.07 18.30 11.12
CA ARG A 105 3.67 19.68 10.84
C ARG A 105 4.54 20.60 11.70
N PRO A 106 5.34 21.51 11.11
CA PRO A 106 5.99 22.54 11.90
C PRO A 106 4.93 23.30 12.70
N ALA A 107 5.22 23.60 13.96
CA ALA A 107 4.33 24.26 14.91
C ALA A 107 4.01 25.73 14.58
N HIS A 108 4.15 26.15 13.32
CA HIS A 108 3.97 27.54 12.90
C HIS A 108 3.09 27.62 11.65
N ALA A 109 1.79 27.44 11.86
CA ALA A 109 0.82 28.35 11.27
C ALA A 109 0.37 29.26 12.42
N HIS A 110 1.25 30.19 12.78
CA HIS A 110 0.81 31.35 13.54
C HIS A 110 0.06 32.22 12.55
N ASP A 111 -1.21 32.46 12.86
CA ASP A 111 -2.02 33.50 12.26
C ASP A 111 -1.22 34.80 12.16
N GLY A 112 -1.21 35.39 10.98
CA GLY A 112 -0.75 36.74 10.67
C GLY A 112 -1.70 37.35 9.66
#